data_AF-A0A3C1D8K8-F1
#
_entry.id   AF-A0A3C1D8K8-F1
#
_cell.length_a   1.000
_cell.length_b   1.000
_cell.length_c   1.000
_cell.angle_alpha   90.00
_cell.angle_beta   90.00
_cell.angle_gamma   90.00
#
_symmetry.space_group_name_H-M   'P 1'
#
loop_
_entity.id
_entity.type
_entity.pdbx_description
1 polymer ?
#
loop_
_entity_poly.entity_id
_entity_poly.type
_entity_poly.pdbx_seq_one_letter_code
_entity_poly.pdbx_strand_id
1 'polypeptide(L)'
;MTQRNPLNERYQDENRGGVTRRSSASAKPKTARAGTVHDPAPKSKKQKKEEARERERKAMEKSNVARARFEDTETYKRLRRYWWIALVGAIACTAVSFFLTTQEGMQGISMGIMVVAYALIIVAFWLDLGKIRKERKLYTAALANDKSKAARKEQKKARAEQRAQEKEAAEKFDAAKAEEAEKAKQKGGFFDRFRKKKDADSDAATDGADGADDSSAAEKAK
;
A
#
# COMPACT_ATOMS: atom_id res chain seq x y z
N MET A 1 0.38 36.93 55.55
CA MET A 1 -0.40 35.83 54.92
C MET A 1 -1.86 36.01 55.30
N THR A 2 -2.75 36.22 54.34
CA THR A 2 -4.19 36.31 54.62
C THR A 2 -4.78 34.91 54.67
N GLN A 3 -5.21 34.47 55.86
CA GLN A 3 -5.96 33.23 56.05
C GLN A 3 -7.33 33.38 55.36
N ARG A 4 -7.66 32.44 54.47
CA ARG A 4 -8.94 32.47 53.74
C ARG A 4 -10.07 31.96 54.62
N ASN A 5 -11.26 32.56 54.47
CA ASN A 5 -12.43 32.22 55.27
C ASN A 5 -12.82 30.73 55.08
N PRO A 6 -12.78 29.91 56.16
CA PRO A 6 -13.09 28.49 56.10
C PRO A 6 -14.59 28.19 55.89
N LEU A 7 -15.47 29.18 56.00
CA LEU A 7 -16.91 29.02 55.85
C LEU A 7 -17.42 29.31 54.43
N ASN A 8 -16.55 29.36 53.43
CA ASN A 8 -16.98 29.55 52.04
C ASN A 8 -17.61 28.26 51.49
N GLU A 9 -18.78 28.37 50.88
CA GLU A 9 -19.59 27.26 50.33
C GLU A 9 -18.79 26.39 49.34
N ARG A 10 -17.87 27.01 48.58
CA ARG A 10 -16.93 26.31 47.67
C ARG A 10 -16.03 25.27 48.37
N TYR A 11 -15.81 25.40 49.68
CA TYR A 11 -15.01 24.45 50.47
C TYR A 11 -15.86 23.50 51.31
N GLN A 12 -17.16 23.74 51.44
CA GLN A 12 -18.08 22.91 52.22
C GLN A 12 -18.79 21.85 51.38
N ASP A 13 -18.88 22.03 50.07
CA ASP A 13 -19.52 21.06 49.19
C ASP A 13 -18.55 19.90 48.85
N GLU A 14 -18.90 18.67 49.23
CA GLU A 14 -18.05 17.47 49.07
C GLU A 14 -17.92 17.00 47.61
N ASN A 15 -18.73 17.55 46.70
CA ASN A 15 -18.79 17.11 45.32
C ASN A 15 -17.78 17.86 44.42
N ARG A 16 -16.48 17.63 44.63
CA ARG A 16 -15.41 18.13 43.76
C ARG A 16 -15.30 17.30 42.47
N GLY A 17 -16.29 17.44 41.59
CA GLY A 17 -16.26 16.92 40.22
C GLY A 17 -16.50 18.04 39.21
N GLY A 18 -15.47 18.46 38.49
CA GLY A 18 -15.61 19.50 37.45
C GLY A 18 -16.47 19.02 36.28
N VAL A 19 -17.74 19.44 36.24
CA VAL A 19 -18.63 19.13 35.12
C VAL A 19 -18.50 20.22 34.07
N THR A 20 -17.80 19.93 32.98
CA THR A 20 -17.83 20.77 31.78
C THR A 20 -19.16 20.57 31.04
N ARG A 21 -19.83 21.67 30.72
CA ARG A 21 -21.13 21.76 30.05
C ARG A 21 -21.14 20.95 28.74
N ARG A 22 -22.14 20.08 28.57
CA ARG A 22 -22.35 19.19 27.42
C ARG A 22 -22.61 20.01 26.14
N SER A 23 -21.58 20.28 25.34
CA SER A 23 -21.71 20.95 24.05
C SER A 23 -22.13 19.96 22.94
N SER A 24 -22.81 20.51 21.95
CA SER A 24 -23.51 19.97 20.76
C SER A 24 -22.70 19.08 19.80
N ALA A 25 -21.69 18.36 20.28
CA ALA A 25 -20.89 17.40 19.52
C ALA A 25 -21.51 15.99 19.44
N SER A 26 -22.75 15.78 19.93
CA SER A 26 -23.41 14.47 19.88
C SER A 26 -24.13 14.17 18.55
N ALA A 27 -24.14 15.10 17.59
CA ALA A 27 -24.57 14.82 16.23
C ALA A 27 -23.40 14.23 15.41
N LYS A 28 -23.15 12.93 15.58
CA LYS A 28 -22.20 12.18 14.75
C LYS A 28 -22.72 12.13 13.30
N PRO A 29 -21.90 12.41 12.26
CA PRO A 29 -22.29 12.06 10.90
C PRO A 29 -22.42 10.53 10.79
N LYS A 30 -23.57 10.03 10.30
CA LYS A 30 -23.74 8.61 9.92
C LYS A 30 -22.97 8.34 8.61
N THR A 31 -21.64 8.27 8.68
CA THR A 31 -20.84 7.72 7.59
C THR A 31 -20.63 6.23 7.86
N ALA A 32 -21.38 5.38 7.16
CA ALA A 32 -21.29 3.92 7.21
C ALA A 32 -20.02 3.34 6.52
N ARG A 33 -18.87 4.05 6.55
CA ARG A 33 -17.64 3.59 5.89
C ARG A 33 -16.37 4.21 6.48
N ALA A 34 -16.14 4.04 7.78
CA ALA A 34 -14.87 4.38 8.43
C ALA A 34 -14.57 3.50 9.66
N GLY A 35 -14.86 2.21 9.58
CA GLY A 35 -14.42 1.20 10.55
C GLY A 35 -14.49 -0.13 9.84
N THR A 36 -13.38 -0.66 9.34
CA THR A 36 -12.48 -1.48 10.16
C THR A 36 -11.01 -1.24 9.80
N VAL A 37 -10.32 -0.43 10.59
CA VAL A 37 -8.88 -0.68 10.81
C VAL A 37 -8.84 -1.77 11.87
N HIS A 38 -8.95 -3.03 11.45
CA HIS A 38 -8.64 -4.15 12.35
C HIS A 38 -7.13 -4.18 12.55
N ASP A 39 -6.67 -3.92 13.76
CA ASP A 39 -5.31 -4.29 14.14
C ASP A 39 -5.15 -5.80 13.94
N PRO A 40 -4.17 -6.27 13.15
CA PRO A 40 -4.00 -7.69 12.91
C PRO A 40 -3.74 -8.40 14.23
N ALA A 41 -4.42 -9.54 14.45
CA ALA A 41 -4.27 -10.35 15.65
C ALA A 41 -2.77 -10.59 15.98
N PRO A 42 -2.37 -10.58 17.27
CA PRO A 42 -0.97 -10.71 17.65
C PRO A 42 -0.40 -12.05 17.16
N LYS A 43 0.44 -11.99 16.11
CA LYS A 43 1.10 -13.17 15.53
C LYS A 43 1.84 -13.97 16.61
N SER A 44 1.67 -15.28 16.59
CA SER A 44 2.34 -16.17 17.54
C SER A 44 3.87 -16.08 17.40
N LYS A 45 4.63 -16.39 18.46
CA LYS A 45 6.11 -16.39 18.41
C LYS A 45 6.65 -17.29 17.28
N LYS A 46 5.95 -18.39 16.95
CA LYS A 46 6.30 -19.28 15.83
C LYS A 46 6.06 -18.61 14.47
N GLN A 47 4.91 -17.97 14.28
CA GLN A 47 4.59 -17.24 13.04
C GLN A 47 5.53 -16.05 12.79
N LYS A 48 5.92 -15.31 13.84
CA LYS A 48 6.94 -14.24 13.71
C LYS A 48 8.30 -14.78 13.29
N LYS A 49 8.70 -15.95 13.77
CA LYS A 49 9.98 -16.59 13.42
C LYS A 49 9.97 -17.13 11.98
N GLU A 50 8.87 -17.70 11.53
CA GLU A 50 8.69 -18.15 10.15
C GLU A 50 8.68 -16.98 9.17
N GLU A 51 7.96 -15.91 9.49
CA GLU A 51 7.95 -14.68 8.67
C GLU A 51 9.34 -14.03 8.62
N ALA A 52 10.10 -14.02 9.74
CA ALA A 52 11.48 -13.53 9.75
C ALA A 52 12.38 -14.38 8.84
N ARG A 53 12.28 -15.71 8.91
CA ARG A 53 13.01 -16.64 8.03
C ARG A 53 12.63 -16.48 6.57
N GLU A 54 11.35 -16.27 6.27
CA GLU A 54 10.89 -16.05 4.90
C GLU A 54 11.38 -14.71 4.36
N ARG A 55 11.38 -13.66 5.19
CA ARG A 55 11.98 -12.36 4.83
C ARG A 55 13.48 -12.48 4.57
N GLU A 56 14.19 -13.24 5.39
CA GLU A 56 15.62 -13.50 5.21
C GLU A 56 15.89 -14.29 3.92
N ARG A 57 15.11 -15.34 3.64
CA ARG A 57 15.19 -16.10 2.38
C ARG A 57 14.93 -15.21 1.16
N LYS A 58 13.87 -14.40 1.19
CA LYS A 58 13.57 -13.43 0.13
C LYS A 58 14.66 -12.36 0.00
N ALA A 59 15.30 -11.96 1.10
CA ALA A 59 16.43 -11.03 1.07
C ALA A 59 17.68 -11.67 0.44
N MET A 60 17.97 -12.94 0.76
CA MET A 60 19.06 -13.70 0.15
C MET A 60 18.81 -13.98 -1.33
N GLU A 61 17.61 -14.36 -1.72
CA GLU A 61 17.26 -14.57 -3.12
C GLU A 61 17.43 -13.28 -3.93
N LYS A 62 16.98 -12.15 -3.39
CA LYS A 62 17.17 -10.82 -4.00
C LYS A 62 18.64 -10.45 -4.11
N SER A 63 19.47 -10.76 -3.10
CA SER A 63 20.91 -10.48 -3.15
C SER A 63 21.63 -11.39 -4.15
N ASN A 64 21.23 -12.65 -4.26
CA ASN A 64 21.76 -13.61 -5.24
C ASN A 64 21.44 -13.18 -6.68
N VAL A 65 20.19 -12.79 -6.97
CA VAL A 65 19.80 -12.29 -8.30
C VAL A 65 20.54 -10.99 -8.65
N ALA A 66 20.66 -10.06 -7.70
CA ALA A 66 21.43 -8.84 -7.91
C ALA A 66 22.91 -9.14 -8.18
N ARG A 67 23.48 -10.12 -7.46
CA ARG A 67 24.86 -10.56 -7.65
C ARG A 67 25.09 -11.24 -8.99
N ALA A 68 24.22 -12.17 -9.38
CA ALA A 68 24.30 -12.83 -10.70
C ALA A 68 24.27 -11.80 -11.83
N ARG A 69 23.44 -10.75 -11.71
CA ARG A 69 23.37 -9.71 -12.73
C ARG A 69 24.58 -8.78 -12.75
N PHE A 70 25.21 -8.53 -11.60
CA PHE A 70 26.48 -7.82 -11.54
C PHE A 70 27.62 -8.63 -12.18
N GLU A 71 27.64 -9.94 -11.94
CA GLU A 71 28.68 -10.83 -12.43
C GLU A 71 28.73 -10.88 -13.97
N ASP A 72 27.64 -10.54 -14.63
CA ASP A 72 27.58 -10.49 -16.10
C ASP A 72 28.15 -9.21 -16.72
N THR A 73 28.41 -8.17 -15.92
CA THR A 73 28.95 -6.90 -16.42
C THR A 73 30.40 -7.05 -16.94
N GLU A 74 30.70 -6.41 -18.08
CA GLU A 74 32.04 -6.47 -18.70
C GLU A 74 33.13 -5.85 -17.82
N THR A 75 32.77 -4.84 -17.01
CA THR A 75 33.68 -4.21 -16.05
C THR A 75 34.11 -5.19 -14.97
N TYR A 76 33.17 -5.97 -14.41
CA TYR A 76 33.48 -7.01 -13.44
C TYR A 76 34.35 -8.11 -14.03
N LYS A 77 34.04 -8.59 -15.24
CA LYS A 77 34.83 -9.63 -15.94
C LYS A 77 36.29 -9.19 -16.15
N ARG A 78 36.52 -7.92 -16.53
CA ARG A 78 37.87 -7.33 -16.67
C ARG A 78 38.61 -7.27 -15.32
N LEU A 79 37.97 -6.73 -14.28
CA LEU A 79 38.57 -6.68 -12.93
C LEU A 79 38.90 -8.08 -12.40
N ARG A 80 38.00 -9.05 -12.60
CA ARG A 80 38.20 -10.45 -12.22
C ARG A 80 39.40 -11.06 -12.95
N ARG A 81 39.57 -10.74 -14.24
CA ARG A 81 40.72 -11.19 -15.03
C ARG A 81 42.03 -10.64 -14.48
N TYR A 82 42.13 -9.34 -14.17
CA TYR A 82 43.32 -8.77 -13.53
C TYR A 82 43.60 -9.37 -12.16
N TRP A 83 42.55 -9.61 -11.37
CA TRP A 83 42.68 -10.30 -10.08
C TRP A 83 43.22 -11.72 -10.23
N TRP A 84 42.70 -12.50 -11.20
CA TRP A 84 43.22 -13.83 -11.51
C TRP A 84 44.65 -13.79 -12.04
N ILE A 85 45.00 -12.83 -12.89
CA ILE A 85 46.38 -12.65 -13.38
C ILE A 85 47.33 -12.38 -12.20
N ALA A 86 46.95 -11.48 -11.28
CA ALA A 86 47.77 -11.20 -10.10
C ALA A 86 47.93 -12.45 -9.21
N LEU A 87 46.85 -13.21 -9.00
CA LEU A 87 46.85 -14.40 -8.14
C LEU A 87 47.65 -15.55 -8.76
N VAL A 88 47.42 -15.87 -10.04
CA VAL A 88 48.18 -16.88 -10.77
C VAL A 88 49.64 -16.46 -10.92
N GLY A 89 49.89 -15.18 -11.19
CA GLY A 89 51.24 -14.61 -11.25
C GLY A 89 51.99 -14.76 -9.93
N ALA A 90 51.34 -14.53 -8.79
CA ALA A 90 51.94 -14.73 -7.46
C ALA A 90 52.30 -16.20 -7.22
N ILE A 91 51.41 -17.13 -7.59
CA ILE A 91 51.67 -18.58 -7.47
C ILE A 91 52.86 -18.98 -8.35
N ALA A 92 52.88 -18.51 -9.60
CA ALA A 92 53.98 -18.79 -10.53
C ALA A 92 55.32 -18.22 -10.00
N CYS A 93 55.34 -16.98 -9.52
CA CYS A 93 56.53 -16.39 -8.91
C CYS A 93 57.00 -17.18 -7.69
N THR A 94 56.07 -17.66 -6.85
CA THR A 94 56.40 -18.49 -5.69
C THR A 94 57.06 -19.81 -6.13
N ALA A 95 56.49 -20.50 -7.12
CA ALA A 95 57.06 -21.74 -7.65
C ALA A 95 58.45 -21.52 -8.27
N VAL A 96 58.62 -20.44 -9.05
CA VAL A 96 59.91 -20.06 -9.65
C VAL A 96 60.94 -19.74 -8.57
N SER A 97 60.56 -19.00 -7.51
CA SER A 97 61.45 -18.73 -6.37
C SER A 97 61.89 -20.03 -5.69
N PHE A 98 60.98 -20.96 -5.44
CA PHE A 98 61.33 -22.27 -4.89
C PHE A 98 62.30 -23.04 -5.78
N PHE A 99 62.07 -23.06 -7.10
CA PHE A 99 62.97 -23.70 -8.04
C PHE A 99 64.36 -23.06 -8.05
N LEU A 100 64.45 -21.72 -8.11
CA LEU A 100 65.73 -21.01 -8.12
C LEU A 100 66.51 -21.14 -6.82
N THR A 101 65.84 -21.36 -5.69
CA THR A 101 66.50 -21.66 -4.42
C THR A 101 67.31 -22.96 -4.47
N THR A 102 66.96 -23.91 -5.34
CA THR A 102 67.72 -25.16 -5.51
C THR A 102 69.02 -24.98 -6.29
N GLN A 103 69.19 -23.84 -6.96
CA GLN A 103 70.35 -23.56 -7.82
C GLN A 103 71.39 -22.73 -7.04
N GLU A 104 72.64 -23.19 -7.04
CA GLU A 104 73.73 -22.48 -6.37
C GLU A 104 73.95 -21.08 -6.99
N GLY A 105 74.22 -20.08 -6.15
CA GLY A 105 74.44 -18.70 -6.58
C GLY A 105 73.17 -17.89 -6.92
N MET A 106 72.00 -18.51 -7.04
CA MET A 106 70.75 -17.83 -7.43
C MET A 106 69.90 -17.33 -6.25
N GLN A 107 70.41 -17.42 -5.03
CA GLN A 107 69.69 -17.11 -3.78
C GLN A 107 69.15 -15.67 -3.74
N GLY A 108 69.94 -14.68 -4.18
CA GLY A 108 69.50 -13.29 -4.22
C GLY A 108 68.35 -13.05 -5.19
N ILE A 109 68.38 -13.71 -6.35
CA ILE A 109 67.31 -13.63 -7.36
C ILE A 109 66.05 -14.31 -6.84
N SER A 110 66.19 -15.49 -6.22
CA SER A 110 65.07 -16.19 -5.58
C SER A 110 64.35 -15.31 -4.55
N MET A 111 65.10 -14.68 -3.65
CA MET A 111 64.53 -13.77 -2.66
C MET A 111 63.84 -12.57 -3.31
N GLY A 112 64.44 -11.99 -4.35
CA GLY A 112 63.84 -10.90 -5.12
C GLY A 112 62.48 -11.28 -5.74
N ILE A 113 62.39 -12.47 -6.34
CA ILE A 113 61.13 -12.98 -6.90
C ILE A 113 60.10 -13.24 -5.80
N MET A 114 60.53 -13.69 -4.62
CA MET A 114 59.64 -13.90 -3.50
C MET A 114 59.02 -12.58 -3.01
N VAL A 115 59.81 -11.50 -2.95
CA VAL A 115 59.29 -10.15 -2.64
C VAL A 115 58.27 -9.70 -3.70
N VAL A 116 58.53 -9.95 -4.98
CA VAL A 116 57.58 -9.67 -6.06
C VAL A 116 56.28 -10.47 -5.90
N ALA A 117 56.37 -11.75 -5.52
CA ALA A 117 55.20 -12.57 -5.25
C ALA A 117 54.32 -11.97 -4.14
N TYR A 118 54.91 -11.52 -3.04
CA TYR A 118 54.18 -10.82 -1.98
C TYR A 118 53.54 -9.51 -2.45
N ALA A 119 54.24 -8.72 -3.29
CA ALA A 119 53.67 -7.51 -3.86
C ALA A 119 52.43 -7.81 -4.73
N LEU A 120 52.47 -8.89 -5.53
CA LEU A 120 51.32 -9.33 -6.32
C LEU A 120 50.14 -9.77 -5.45
N ILE A 121 50.39 -10.44 -4.33
CA ILE A 121 49.36 -10.82 -3.35
C ILE A 121 48.69 -9.56 -2.76
N ILE A 122 49.48 -8.56 -2.38
CA ILE A 122 48.95 -7.28 -1.86
C ILE A 122 48.06 -6.59 -2.91
N VAL A 123 48.51 -6.54 -4.16
CA VAL A 123 47.73 -5.99 -5.28
C VAL A 123 46.43 -6.77 -5.49
N ALA A 124 46.46 -8.10 -5.40
CA ALA A 124 45.27 -8.94 -5.52
C ALA A 124 44.25 -8.63 -4.40
N PHE A 125 44.71 -8.43 -3.16
CA PHE A 125 43.83 -8.01 -2.06
C PHE A 125 43.26 -6.61 -2.27
N TRP A 126 44.05 -5.65 -2.77
CA TRP A 126 43.56 -4.30 -3.07
C TRP A 126 42.48 -4.31 -4.16
N LEU A 127 42.65 -5.13 -5.20
CA LEU A 127 41.65 -5.32 -6.25
C LEU A 127 40.35 -5.94 -5.69
N ASP A 128 40.44 -6.99 -4.88
CA ASP A 128 39.24 -7.67 -4.35
C ASP A 128 38.51 -6.85 -3.28
N LEU A 129 39.24 -6.36 -2.27
CA LEU A 129 38.68 -5.65 -1.12
C LEU A 129 38.31 -4.20 -1.45
N GLY A 130 39.06 -3.56 -2.34
CA GLY A 130 38.84 -2.18 -2.74
C GLY A 130 37.91 -2.10 -3.93
N LYS A 131 38.48 -2.31 -5.12
CA LYS A 131 37.79 -1.97 -6.37
C LYS A 131 36.58 -2.87 -6.61
N ILE A 132 36.72 -4.20 -6.53
CA ILE A 132 35.62 -5.13 -6.81
C ILE A 132 34.48 -4.99 -5.79
N ARG A 133 34.79 -4.81 -4.49
CA ARG A 133 33.75 -4.57 -3.47
C ARG A 133 33.04 -3.22 -3.66
N LYS A 134 33.77 -2.16 -4.04
CA LYS A 134 33.16 -0.84 -4.31
C LYS A 134 32.20 -0.91 -5.51
N GLU A 135 32.62 -1.51 -6.62
CA GLU A 135 31.77 -1.69 -7.81
C GLU A 135 30.50 -2.52 -7.49
N ARG A 136 30.63 -3.59 -6.69
CA ARG A 136 29.47 -4.38 -6.23
C ARG A 136 28.47 -3.55 -5.41
N LYS A 137 28.96 -2.72 -4.49
CA LYS A 137 28.13 -1.82 -3.68
C LYS A 137 27.43 -0.78 -4.54
N LEU A 138 28.15 -0.17 -5.48
CA LEU A 138 27.60 0.82 -6.42
C LEU A 138 26.50 0.22 -7.29
N TYR A 139 26.71 -0.97 -7.84
CA TYR A 139 25.72 -1.66 -8.65
C TYR A 139 24.46 -2.02 -7.84
N THR A 140 24.65 -2.54 -6.62
CA THR A 140 23.53 -2.85 -5.71
C THR A 140 22.75 -1.58 -5.34
N ALA A 141 23.45 -0.46 -5.12
CA ALA A 141 22.83 0.84 -4.84
C ALA A 141 22.08 1.40 -6.07
N ALA A 142 22.63 1.24 -7.28
CA ALA A 142 21.98 1.64 -8.53
C ALA A 142 20.67 0.85 -8.74
N LEU A 143 20.69 -0.47 -8.57
CA LEU A 143 19.49 -1.32 -8.62
C LEU A 143 18.44 -0.92 -7.58
N ALA A 144 18.86 -0.54 -6.37
CA ALA A 144 17.93 -0.06 -5.34
C ALA A 144 17.31 1.30 -5.73
N ASN A 145 18.07 2.19 -6.35
CA ASN A 145 17.60 3.50 -6.81
C ASN A 145 16.62 3.39 -7.98
N ASP A 146 16.92 2.55 -8.98
CA ASP A 146 16.04 2.34 -10.13
C ASP A 146 14.71 1.71 -9.72
N LYS A 147 14.71 0.77 -8.77
CA LYS A 147 13.49 0.26 -8.15
C LYS A 147 12.72 1.35 -7.41
N SER A 148 13.39 2.25 -6.70
CA SER A 148 12.73 3.38 -6.03
C SER A 148 12.05 4.31 -7.05
N LYS A 149 12.70 4.58 -8.19
CA LYS A 149 12.14 5.39 -9.27
C LYS A 149 10.97 4.69 -9.98
N ALA A 150 11.10 3.39 -10.29
CA ALA A 150 10.05 2.59 -10.91
C ALA A 150 8.83 2.47 -9.98
N ALA A 151 9.04 2.12 -8.71
CA ALA A 151 7.98 2.05 -7.70
C ALA A 151 7.26 3.39 -7.51
N ARG A 152 8.00 4.52 -7.53
CA ARG A 152 7.38 5.86 -7.49
C ARG A 152 6.54 6.15 -8.73
N LYS A 153 6.96 5.70 -9.92
CA LYS A 153 6.17 5.85 -11.15
C LYS A 153 4.90 5.00 -11.10
N GLU A 154 4.99 3.76 -10.65
CA GLU A 154 3.83 2.87 -10.48
C GLU A 154 2.86 3.41 -9.44
N GLN A 155 3.33 3.89 -8.29
CA GLN A 155 2.46 4.52 -7.30
C GLN A 155 1.72 5.76 -7.84
N LYS A 156 2.38 6.58 -8.66
CA LYS A 156 1.73 7.72 -9.32
C LYS A 156 0.66 7.27 -10.32
N LYS A 157 0.93 6.23 -11.11
CA LYS A 157 -0.04 5.64 -12.05
C LYS A 157 -1.23 5.05 -11.31
N ALA A 158 -0.99 4.21 -10.31
CA ALA A 158 -2.05 3.62 -9.49
C ALA A 158 -2.92 4.70 -8.81
N ARG A 159 -2.32 5.79 -8.31
CA ARG A 159 -3.09 6.90 -7.72
C ARG A 159 -3.89 7.68 -8.77
N ALA A 160 -3.40 7.80 -10.00
CA ALA A 160 -4.14 8.43 -11.10
C ALA A 160 -5.31 7.55 -11.56
N GLU A 161 -5.10 6.24 -11.67
CA GLU A 161 -6.14 5.25 -11.99
C GLU A 161 -7.21 5.18 -10.90
N GLN A 162 -6.83 5.20 -9.62
CA GLN A 162 -7.78 5.28 -8.51
C GLN A 162 -8.63 6.54 -8.58
N ARG A 163 -8.02 7.69 -8.89
CA ARG A 163 -8.76 8.95 -9.07
C ARG A 163 -9.68 8.93 -10.29
N ALA A 164 -9.30 8.27 -11.37
CA ALA A 164 -10.15 8.10 -12.55
C ALA A 164 -11.35 7.19 -12.22
N GLN A 165 -11.11 6.08 -11.53
CA GLN A 165 -12.16 5.16 -11.07
C GLN A 165 -13.11 5.83 -10.06
N GLU A 166 -12.60 6.65 -9.13
CA GLU A 166 -13.46 7.43 -8.22
C GLU A 166 -14.33 8.44 -8.97
N LYS A 167 -13.81 9.09 -10.02
CA LYS A 167 -14.60 10.00 -10.85
C LYS A 167 -15.67 9.27 -11.66
N GLU A 168 -15.33 8.17 -12.32
CA GLU A 168 -16.32 7.35 -13.05
C GLU A 168 -17.37 6.74 -12.10
N ALA A 169 -16.98 6.36 -10.89
CA ALA A 169 -17.93 5.88 -9.88
C ALA A 169 -18.84 7.00 -9.36
N ALA A 170 -18.32 8.22 -9.19
CA ALA A 170 -19.11 9.39 -8.83
C ALA A 170 -20.10 9.77 -9.95
N GLU A 171 -19.65 9.78 -11.21
CA GLU A 171 -20.52 10.05 -12.37
C GLU A 171 -21.61 8.99 -12.53
N LYS A 172 -21.29 7.70 -12.34
CA LYS A 172 -22.30 6.62 -12.34
C LYS A 172 -23.28 6.74 -11.18
N PHE A 173 -22.81 7.16 -10.01
CA PHE A 173 -23.67 7.40 -8.85
C PHE A 173 -24.59 8.60 -9.07
N ASP A 174 -24.07 9.70 -9.63
CA ASP A 174 -24.85 10.89 -9.96
C ASP A 174 -25.86 10.62 -11.08
N ALA A 175 -25.50 9.83 -12.10
CA ALA A 175 -26.40 9.39 -13.16
C ALA A 175 -27.52 8.46 -12.63
N ALA A 176 -27.18 7.51 -11.76
CA ALA A 176 -28.17 6.64 -11.12
C ALA A 176 -29.15 7.44 -10.24
N LYS A 177 -28.64 8.46 -9.52
CA LYS A 177 -29.46 9.35 -8.69
C LYS A 177 -30.36 10.27 -9.55
N ALA A 178 -29.89 10.69 -10.71
CA ALA A 178 -30.68 11.46 -11.68
C ALA A 178 -31.81 10.61 -12.31
N GLU A 179 -31.53 9.35 -12.69
CA GLU A 179 -32.56 8.41 -13.14
C GLU A 179 -33.60 8.10 -12.06
N GLU A 180 -33.17 7.93 -10.81
CA GLU A 180 -34.09 7.66 -9.70
C GLU A 180 -35.00 8.87 -9.41
N ALA A 181 -34.46 10.08 -9.52
CA ALA A 181 -35.23 11.33 -9.42
C ALA A 181 -36.23 11.49 -10.57
N GLU A 182 -35.91 11.04 -11.79
CA GLU A 182 -36.84 11.08 -12.91
C GLU A 182 -37.95 10.04 -12.78
N LYS A 183 -37.62 8.81 -12.37
CA LYS A 183 -38.59 7.73 -12.07
C LYS A 183 -39.53 8.12 -10.91
N ALA A 184 -39.05 8.87 -9.92
CA ALA A 184 -39.87 9.42 -8.84
C ALA A 184 -40.87 10.49 -9.34
N LYS A 185 -40.44 11.37 -10.26
CA LYS A 185 -41.33 12.37 -10.88
C LYS A 185 -42.40 11.75 -11.77
N GLN A 186 -42.06 10.69 -12.51
CA GLN A 186 -43.00 9.96 -13.37
C GLN A 186 -44.10 9.25 -12.57
N LYS A 187 -43.75 8.68 -11.40
CA LYS A 187 -44.73 8.09 -10.46
C LYS A 187 -45.62 9.14 -9.80
N GLY A 188 -45.09 10.33 -9.48
CA GLY A 188 -45.87 11.45 -8.97
C GLY A 188 -46.92 11.97 -9.95
N GLY A 189 -46.59 12.03 -11.24
CA GLY A 189 -47.52 12.46 -12.30
C GLY A 189 -48.66 11.48 -12.60
N PHE A 190 -48.50 10.19 -12.28
CA PHE A 190 -49.55 9.18 -12.47
C PHE A 190 -50.65 9.28 -11.40
N PHE A 191 -50.27 9.59 -10.15
CA PHE A 191 -51.23 9.78 -9.05
C PHE A 191 -52.07 11.06 -9.23
N ASP A 192 -51.47 12.12 -9.76
CA ASP A 192 -52.15 13.39 -10.01
C ASP A 192 -53.20 13.28 -11.12
N ARG A 193 -52.92 12.47 -12.15
CA ARG A 193 -53.86 12.20 -13.24
C ARG A 193 -55.03 11.29 -12.80
N PHE A 194 -54.80 10.41 -11.82
CA PHE A 194 -55.86 9.57 -11.22
C PHE A 194 -56.77 10.37 -10.29
N ARG A 195 -56.23 11.35 -9.56
CA ARG A 195 -57.01 12.26 -8.71
C ARG A 195 -57.92 13.16 -9.55
N LYS A 196 -57.38 13.74 -10.63
CA LYS A 196 -58.15 14.57 -11.57
C LYS A 196 -59.24 13.80 -12.33
N LYS A 197 -59.12 12.47 -12.47
CA LYS A 197 -60.18 11.62 -13.04
C LYS A 197 -61.27 11.28 -12.02
N LYS A 198 -60.94 11.24 -10.72
CA LYS A 198 -61.91 11.03 -9.64
C LYS A 198 -62.74 12.29 -9.36
N ASP A 199 -62.17 13.46 -9.57
CA ASP A 199 -62.86 14.74 -9.41
C ASP A 199 -63.73 15.10 -10.64
N ALA A 200 -63.56 14.41 -11.78
CA ALA A 200 -64.36 14.61 -12.99
C ALA A 200 -65.60 13.69 -13.09
N ASP A 201 -65.68 12.66 -12.24
CA ASP A 201 -66.77 11.66 -12.24
C ASP A 201 -67.86 11.96 -11.17
N SER A 202 -67.70 13.04 -10.39
CA SER A 202 -68.67 13.48 -9.38
C SER A 202 -69.58 14.63 -9.84
N ASP A 203 -69.37 15.19 -11.03
CA ASP A 203 -70.09 16.38 -11.53
C ASP A 203 -71.07 16.08 -12.70
N ALA A 204 -71.34 14.81 -13.03
CA ALA A 204 -72.16 14.43 -14.20
C ALA A 204 -73.38 13.53 -13.89
N ALA A 205 -74.05 13.72 -12.75
CA ALA A 205 -75.30 13.01 -12.46
C ALA A 205 -76.34 13.87 -11.71
N THR A 206 -76.85 14.91 -12.38
CA THR A 206 -78.16 15.53 -12.11
C THR A 206 -78.79 15.97 -13.43
N ASP A 207 -80.12 15.90 -13.51
CA ASP A 207 -81.04 16.05 -14.66
C ASP A 207 -81.30 14.72 -15.39
N GLY A 208 -82.49 14.11 -15.41
CA GLY A 208 -83.89 14.48 -15.15
C GLY A 208 -84.71 13.55 -16.08
N ALA A 209 -85.42 12.55 -15.56
CA ALA A 209 -86.86 12.52 -15.23
C ALA A 209 -87.81 12.32 -16.44
N ASP A 210 -88.83 11.46 -16.21
CA ASP A 210 -90.06 11.12 -16.97
C ASP A 210 -89.96 10.02 -18.06
N GLY A 211 -90.85 9.01 -18.14
CA GLY A 211 -92.05 8.66 -17.36
C GLY A 211 -92.79 7.43 -17.97
N ALA A 212 -93.73 6.87 -17.18
CA ALA A 212 -94.88 5.98 -17.52
C ALA A 212 -94.62 4.55 -18.08
N ASP A 213 -95.32 3.45 -17.73
CA ASP A 213 -96.49 3.17 -16.87
C ASP A 213 -96.65 1.63 -16.69
N ASP A 214 -97.31 1.24 -15.59
CA ASP A 214 -98.11 0.00 -15.30
C ASP A 214 -97.46 -1.40 -15.42
N SER A 215 -97.67 -2.42 -14.57
CA SER A 215 -98.79 -2.73 -13.65
C SER A 215 -98.42 -3.92 -12.72
N SER A 216 -99.04 -3.91 -11.53
CA SER A 216 -99.37 -5.01 -10.60
C SER A 216 -98.43 -6.22 -10.37
N ALA A 217 -98.08 -6.45 -9.09
CA ALA A 217 -98.38 -7.70 -8.39
C ALA A 217 -98.11 -7.55 -6.89
N ALA A 218 -99.19 -7.40 -6.13
CA ALA A 218 -99.19 -7.73 -4.72
C ALA A 218 -99.27 -9.26 -4.55
N GLU A 219 -98.80 -9.71 -3.38
CA GLU A 219 -99.25 -10.91 -2.66
C GLU A 219 -98.27 -12.10 -2.57
N LYS A 220 -97.60 -12.11 -1.40
CA LYS A 220 -97.45 -13.20 -0.40
C LYS A 220 -97.21 -14.65 -0.86
N ALA A 221 -96.24 -15.21 -0.15
CA ALA A 221 -96.25 -16.52 0.51
C ALA A 221 -96.18 -17.77 -0.39
N LYS A 222 -95.03 -18.43 -0.33
CA LYS A 222 -94.92 -19.69 0.42
C LYS A 222 -93.48 -19.97 0.84
#